data_AF-A0A496U2E6-F1
#
_entry.id   AF-A0A496U2E6-F1
#
_cell.length_a   1.000
_cell.length_b   1.000
_cell.length_c   1.000
_cell.angle_alpha   90.00
_cell.angle_beta   90.00
_cell.angle_gamma   90.00
#
_symmetry.space_group_name_H-M   'P 1'
#
loop_
_entity.id
_entity.type
_entity.pdbx_description
1 polymer ?
#
loop_
_entity_poly.entity_id
_entity_poly.type
_entity_poly.pdbx_seq_one_letter_code
_entity_poly.pdbx_strand_id
1 'polypeptide(L)' 'MSEFLLEIGTEEIPASYILPATRNLEEKIKGFLEDKRIKFEEIKTFATPRRIAILVQGI' A
#
# COMPACT_ATOMS: atom_id res chain seq x y z
N MET A 1 -11.37 -14.16 -7.65
CA MET A 1 -10.29 -13.76 -6.72
C MET A 1 -10.65 -12.42 -6.12
N SER A 2 -10.30 -12.22 -4.85
CA SER A 2 -10.62 -11.02 -4.08
C SER A 2 -9.59 -9.91 -4.30
N GLU A 3 -10.04 -8.68 -4.17
CA GLU A 3 -9.18 -7.50 -4.12
C GLU A 3 -9.38 -6.80 -2.78
N PHE A 4 -8.28 -6.38 -2.16
CA PHE A 4 -8.29 -5.58 -0.95
C PHE A 4 -7.64 -4.23 -1.22
N LEU A 5 -8.40 -3.16 -1.03
CA LEU A 5 -7.94 -1.79 -1.18
C LEU A 5 -7.83 -1.13 0.19
N LEU A 6 -6.63 -0.69 0.54
CA LEU A 6 -6.37 0.19 1.68
C LEU A 6 -6.05 1.58 1.17
N GLU A 7 -6.86 2.57 1.56
CA GLU A 7 -6.60 3.97 1.25
C GLU A 7 -6.43 4.79 2.52
N ILE A 8 -5.44 5.67 2.50
CA ILE A 8 -5.17 6.64 3.56
C ILE A 8 -5.31 8.03 2.95
N GLY A 9 -6.34 8.76 3.35
CA GLY A 9 -6.48 10.18 3.07
C GLY A 9 -5.50 10.97 3.91
N THR A 10 -4.79 11.91 3.30
CA THR A 10 -3.81 12.74 3.99
C THR A 10 -4.02 14.22 3.67
N GLU A 11 -3.45 15.08 4.51
CA GLU A 11 -3.14 16.46 4.11
C GLU A 11 -2.04 16.45 3.03
N GLU A 12 -1.51 17.62 2.67
CA GLU A 12 -0.48 17.70 1.64
C GLU A 12 0.86 17.10 2.09
N ILE A 13 1.18 15.95 1.50
CA ILE A 13 2.48 15.27 1.63
C ILE A 13 3.47 15.99 0.71
N PRO A 14 4.64 16.41 1.22
CA PRO A 14 5.66 17.00 0.35
C PRO A 14 6.13 15.97 -0.68
N ALA A 15 6.39 16.41 -1.92
CA ALA A 15 6.70 15.53 -3.05
C ALA A 15 7.85 14.55 -2.77
N SER A 16 8.87 14.98 -2.01
CA SER A 16 10.00 14.15 -1.60
C SER A 16 9.63 12.98 -0.68
N TYR A 17 8.51 13.06 0.04
CA TYR A 17 8.03 12.04 0.97
C TYR A 17 7.02 11.06 0.36
N ILE A 18 6.41 11.40 -0.78
CA ILE A 18 5.38 10.55 -1.41
C ILE A 18 5.94 9.16 -1.74
N LEU A 19 7.06 9.10 -2.48
CA LEU A 19 7.68 7.83 -2.87
C LEU A 19 8.20 7.02 -1.66
N PRO A 20 8.95 7.60 -0.70
CA PRO A 20 9.34 6.91 0.52
C PRO A 20 8.16 6.36 1.34
N ALA A 21 7.10 7.15 1.53
CA ALA A 21 5.93 6.74 2.31
C ALA A 21 5.20 5.57 1.64
N THR A 22 5.06 5.63 0.32
CA THR A 22 4.41 4.59 -0.47
C THR A 22 5.18 3.26 -0.39
N ARG A 23 6.50 3.29 -0.59
CA ARG A 23 7.37 2.11 -0.46
C ARG A 23 7.33 1.53 0.95
N ASN A 24 7.39 2.40 1.97
CA ASN A 24 7.35 1.92 3.35
C ASN A 24 6.03 1.25 3.70
N LEU A 25 4.91 1.76 3.18
CA LEU A 25 3.60 1.16 3.37
C LEU A 25 3.50 -0.20 2.65
N GLU A 26 4.04 -0.29 1.43
CA GLU A 26 4.12 -1.54 0.66
C GLU A 26 4.87 -2.63 1.41
N GLU A 27 6.08 -2.32 1.88
CA GLU A 27 6.91 -3.26 2.64
C GLU A 27 6.22 -3.73 3.92
N LYS A 28 5.55 -2.82 4.63
CA LYS A 28 4.79 -3.15 5.85
C LYS A 28 3.62 -4.08 5.57
N ILE A 29 2.82 -3.79 4.53
CA ILE A 29 1.68 -4.63 4.16
C ILE A 29 2.17 -6.00 3.69
N LYS A 30 3.19 -6.04 2.84
CA LYS A 30 3.80 -7.29 2.38
C LYS A 30 4.28 -8.15 3.55
N GLY A 31 5.10 -7.58 4.44
CA GLY A 31 5.62 -8.29 5.61
C GLY A 31 4.50 -8.75 6.56
N PHE A 32 3.45 -7.95 6.74
CA PHE A 32 2.29 -8.33 7.55
C PHE A 32 1.54 -9.54 6.97
N LEU A 33 1.30 -9.55 5.66
CA LEU A 33 0.63 -10.66 4.98
C LEU A 33 1.48 -11.93 5.04
N GLU A 34 2.79 -11.81 4.82
CA GLU A 34 3.75 -12.92 4.92
C GLU A 34 3.80 -13.51 6.34
N ASP A 35 3.90 -12.66 7.38
CA ASP A 35 3.88 -13.08 8.80
C ASP A 35 2.60 -13.86 9.15
N LYS A 36 1.47 -13.39 8.63
CA LYS A 36 0.16 -14.03 8.82
C LYS A 36 -0.09 -15.23 7.90
N ARG A 37 0.88 -15.58 7.04
CA ARG A 37 0.78 -16.66 6.03
C ARG A 37 -0.41 -16.50 5.09
N ILE A 38 -0.79 -15.25 4.81
CA ILE A 38 -1.84 -14.90 3.87
C ILE A 38 -1.21 -14.86 2.48
N LYS A 39 -1.71 -15.68 1.57
CA LYS A 39 -1.26 -15.66 0.17
C LYS A 39 -1.87 -14.46 -0.54
N PHE A 40 -1.09 -13.86 -1.43
CA PHE A 40 -1.53 -12.81 -2.35
C PHE A 40 -0.76 -12.97 -3.65
N GLU A 41 -1.27 -12.44 -4.75
CA GLU A 41 -0.63 -12.51 -6.06
C GLU A 41 0.22 -11.27 -6.34
N GLU A 42 -0.36 -10.09 -6.12
CA GLU A 42 0.28 -8.82 -6.45
C GLU A 42 -0.10 -7.73 -5.44
N ILE A 43 0.83 -6.81 -5.21
CA ILE A 43 0.59 -5.57 -4.47
C ILE A 43 0.89 -4.41 -5.41
N LYS A 44 -0.08 -3.51 -5.57
CA LYS A 44 0.06 -2.26 -6.33
C LYS A 44 -0.07 -1.09 -5.39
N THR A 45 0.72 -0.05 -5.62
CA THR A 45 0.69 1.17 -4.83
C THR A 45 0.33 2.38 -5.67
N PHE A 46 -0.45 3.29 -5.10
CA PHE A 46 -0.84 4.54 -5.73
C PHE A 46 -0.63 5.68 -4.75
N ALA A 47 -0.21 6.84 -5.26
CA ALA A 47 -0.07 8.00 -4.40
C ALA A 47 -0.31 9.31 -5.15
N THR A 48 -0.86 10.26 -4.43
CA THR A 48 -0.97 11.68 -4.76
C THR A 48 -0.56 12.47 -3.52
N PRO A 49 -0.34 13.79 -3.60
CA PRO A 49 -0.01 14.58 -2.42
C PRO A 49 -1.02 14.46 -1.27
N ARG A 50 -2.28 14.08 -1.52
CA ARG A 50 -3.33 14.01 -0.49
C ARG A 50 -3.88 12.59 -0.26
N ARG A 51 -3.24 11.57 -0.83
CA ARG A 51 -3.69 10.18 -0.72
C ARG A 51 -2.57 9.20 -0.99
N ILE A 52 -2.47 8.16 -0.17
CA ILE A 52 -1.70 6.96 -0.46
C ILE A 52 -2.66 5.77 -0.44
N ALA A 53 -2.53 4.87 -1.41
CA ALA A 53 -3.35 3.67 -1.49
C ALA A 53 -2.51 2.44 -1.84
N ILE A 54 -2.94 1.28 -1.35
CA ILE A 54 -2.40 -0.03 -1.69
C ILE A 54 -3.54 -0.94 -2.10
N LEU A 55 -3.39 -1.60 -3.24
CA LEU A 55 -4.27 -2.63 -3.75
C LEU A 55 -3.55 -3.98 -3.67
N VAL A 56 -4.10 -4.91 -2.90
CA VAL A 56 -3.63 -6.30 -2.84
C VAL A 56 -4.58 -7.15 -3.67
N GLN A 57 -4.04 -7.86 -4.64
CA GLN A 57 -4.80 -8.72 -5.56
C GLN A 57 -4.53 -10.19 -5.24
N GLY A 58 -5.58 -11.02 -5.38
CA GLY A 58 -5.47 -12.46 -5.17
C GLY A 58 -5.28 -12.86 -3.71
N ILE A 59 -5.75 -12.02 -2.78
CA ILE A 59 -5.78 -12.28 -1.34
C ILE A 59 -6.94 -13.19 -0.94
#